data_AF-A0A1G5S174-F1
#
_entry.id   AF-A0A1G5S174-F1
#
_cell.length_a   1.000
_cell.length_b   1.000
_cell.length_c   1.000
_cell.angle_alpha   90.00
_cell.angle_beta   90.00
_cell.angle_gamma   90.00
#
_symmetry.space_group_name_H-M   'P 1'
#
loop_
_entity.id
_entity.type
_entity.pdbx_description
1 polymer ?
#
loop_
_entity_poly.entity_id
_entity_poly.type
_entity_poly.pdbx_seq_one_letter_code
_entity_poly.pdbx_strand_id
1 'polypeptide(L)'
;MQDKSKVIFGNVIADKDYNKACKSKKKYAKKFGDDSNVDYNIVIEKNAHIGDALGVYDVLLKDGQSKEQFDTEKGIIVGNIRMGFGHYRISMAMASAAKALGYTPYWMDLNGYPQTTCTKVISHQNDLYSKGSRMSKNKLFNKFIWEPANYEWFRKLSYNSSDQKNAELMAPVYKNVPKEIPVVGTHVWPAQAAIHAGMKYVVNAIPDNWPMALHFAEGSVHTIQCKNAYMGYRICNGMAPNNAVCNPMPNDDLVYTGHYIDHELVSNIEADCDARMARKHDGKAMRFLLTIGGAGAQKEIFAAIIKYLLPVIKENKAMLYVNVGDYKNVWDGLMAEIPEMKAVATEHFNEFEATSKFAEDAITGDVSGIHGFYHENIFEAVYVTNLLMRSCDVLVTKPSELAFYPIPKLFIKRVGKHEMWGAIHSAEMGDGTLECRDIPHTIQMIDMFMKDDKLLTDMCESIKVNKTIGLYDGAYKVVELAMGLKNK
;
A
#
# COMPACT_ATOMS: atom_id res chain seq x y z
N MET A 1 -33.27 -5.31 0.70
CA MET A 1 -32.04 -4.75 0.10
C MET A 1 -31.63 -5.65 -1.06
N GLN A 2 -31.29 -5.07 -2.22
CA GLN A 2 -30.86 -5.86 -3.38
C GLN A 2 -29.50 -6.52 -3.10
N ASP A 3 -29.30 -7.73 -3.62
CA ASP A 3 -28.03 -8.46 -3.45
C ASP A 3 -26.90 -7.72 -4.19
N LYS A 4 -25.88 -7.31 -3.44
CA LYS A 4 -24.74 -6.50 -3.91
C LYS A 4 -23.85 -7.20 -4.94
N SER A 5 -23.95 -8.52 -5.06
CA SER A 5 -23.26 -9.28 -6.11
C SER A 5 -24.10 -9.40 -7.39
N LYS A 6 -25.39 -9.07 -7.34
CA LYS A 6 -26.31 -9.14 -8.48
C LYS A 6 -26.42 -7.82 -9.22
N VAL A 7 -26.26 -6.70 -8.50
CA VAL A 7 -26.23 -5.35 -9.08
C VAL A 7 -25.09 -4.56 -8.45
N ILE A 8 -24.24 -3.96 -9.29
CA ILE A 8 -23.09 -3.14 -8.87
C ILE A 8 -23.25 -1.76 -9.53
N PHE A 9 -23.47 -0.71 -8.75
CA PHE A 9 -23.72 0.67 -9.22
C PHE A 9 -24.80 0.75 -10.31
N GLY A 10 -25.89 0.00 -10.13
CA GLY A 10 -26.98 -0.09 -11.12
C GLY A 10 -26.68 -0.98 -12.34
N ASN A 11 -25.50 -1.60 -12.44
CA ASN A 11 -25.16 -2.56 -13.49
C ASN A 11 -25.62 -3.96 -13.09
N VAL A 12 -26.59 -4.52 -13.83
CA VAL A 12 -27.12 -5.87 -13.57
C VAL A 12 -26.14 -6.94 -14.04
N ILE A 13 -25.74 -7.84 -13.14
CA ILE A 13 -24.88 -8.97 -13.44
C ILE A 13 -25.71 -10.10 -14.05
N ALA A 14 -25.21 -10.66 -15.16
CA ALA A 14 -25.87 -11.78 -15.84
C ALA A 14 -26.07 -12.96 -14.88
N ASP A 15 -27.24 -13.61 -14.94
CA ASP A 15 -27.58 -14.71 -14.01
C ASP A 15 -26.55 -15.84 -14.03
N LYS A 16 -25.92 -16.11 -15.18
CA LYS A 16 -24.82 -17.08 -15.28
C LYS A 16 -23.64 -16.73 -14.38
N ASP A 17 -23.22 -15.47 -14.38
CA ASP A 17 -22.07 -14.99 -13.61
C ASP A 17 -22.44 -14.86 -12.12
N TYR A 18 -23.63 -14.38 -11.81
CA TYR A 18 -24.14 -14.37 -10.44
C TYR A 18 -24.25 -15.79 -9.84
N ASN A 19 -24.75 -16.76 -10.61
CA ASN A 19 -24.79 -18.15 -10.19
C ASN A 19 -23.39 -18.74 -9.98
N LYS A 20 -22.40 -18.32 -10.78
CA LYS A 20 -20.99 -18.67 -10.59
C LYS A 20 -20.43 -18.08 -9.29
N ALA A 21 -20.76 -16.83 -8.97
CA ALA A 21 -20.41 -16.19 -7.71
C ALA A 21 -20.98 -16.97 -6.51
N CYS A 22 -22.26 -17.33 -6.55
CA CYS A 22 -22.91 -18.14 -5.51
C CYS A 22 -22.26 -19.52 -5.34
N LYS A 23 -21.90 -20.18 -6.46
CA LYS A 23 -21.15 -21.44 -6.43
C LYS A 23 -19.74 -21.27 -5.83
N SER A 24 -19.08 -20.15 -6.08
CA SER A 24 -17.78 -19.81 -5.49
C SER A 24 -17.87 -19.72 -3.97
N LYS A 25 -18.83 -18.96 -3.44
CA LYS A 25 -19.06 -18.86 -1.99
C LYS A 25 -19.29 -20.23 -1.37
N LYS A 26 -20.18 -21.04 -1.94
CA LYS A 26 -20.44 -22.42 -1.47
C LYS A 26 -19.19 -23.29 -1.49
N LYS A 27 -18.35 -23.16 -2.51
CA LYS A 27 -17.07 -23.89 -2.61
C LYS A 27 -16.11 -23.49 -1.49
N TYR A 28 -15.96 -22.19 -1.21
CA TYR A 28 -15.10 -21.73 -0.13
C TYR A 28 -15.65 -22.08 1.25
N ALA A 29 -16.96 -21.97 1.46
CA ALA A 29 -17.61 -22.43 2.68
C ALA A 29 -17.34 -23.93 2.94
N LYS A 30 -17.50 -24.77 1.91
CA LYS A 30 -17.19 -26.21 2.00
C LYS A 30 -15.70 -26.47 2.29
N LYS A 31 -14.80 -25.64 1.76
CA LYS A 31 -13.35 -25.86 1.88
C LYS A 31 -12.79 -25.36 3.22
N PHE A 32 -13.29 -24.25 3.74
CA PHE A 32 -12.67 -23.53 4.85
C PHE A 32 -13.54 -23.42 6.11
N GLY A 33 -14.82 -23.78 6.01
CA GLY A 33 -15.82 -23.58 7.06
C GLY A 33 -16.81 -22.48 6.71
N ASP A 34 -17.87 -22.37 7.51
CA ASP A 34 -18.85 -21.28 7.44
C ASP A 34 -19.07 -20.74 8.85
N ASP A 35 -18.56 -19.54 9.10
CA ASP A 35 -18.62 -18.91 10.43
C ASP A 35 -19.85 -18.01 10.61
N SER A 36 -20.86 -18.11 9.73
CA SER A 36 -22.06 -17.26 9.79
C SER A 36 -22.76 -17.25 11.15
N ASN A 37 -22.62 -18.32 11.94
CA ASN A 37 -23.21 -18.45 13.28
C ASN A 37 -22.18 -18.37 14.42
N VAL A 38 -20.89 -18.18 14.11
CA VAL A 38 -19.84 -18.09 15.13
C VAL A 38 -19.87 -16.71 15.77
N ASP A 39 -19.64 -16.67 17.07
CA ASP A 39 -19.58 -15.42 17.84
C ASP A 39 -18.18 -15.20 18.37
N TYR A 40 -17.39 -14.40 17.66
CA TYR A 40 -16.00 -14.13 18.05
C TYR A 40 -15.93 -13.04 19.12
N ASN A 41 -15.31 -13.36 20.25
CA ASN A 41 -14.97 -12.36 21.26
C ASN A 41 -13.94 -11.37 20.68
N ILE A 42 -14.13 -10.08 20.96
CA ILE A 42 -13.21 -9.00 20.57
C ILE A 42 -12.41 -8.56 21.79
N VAL A 43 -11.09 -8.49 21.62
CA VAL A 43 -10.15 -7.92 22.59
C VAL A 43 -9.39 -6.78 21.91
N ILE A 44 -9.43 -5.60 22.53
CA ILE A 44 -8.73 -4.41 22.08
C ILE A 44 -7.48 -4.23 22.92
N GLU A 45 -6.33 -4.12 22.26
CA GLU A 45 -5.03 -3.95 22.88
C GLU A 45 -4.21 -2.93 22.11
N LYS A 46 -3.38 -2.13 22.80
CA LYS A 46 -2.44 -1.24 22.12
C LYS A 46 -1.46 -2.08 21.30
N ASN A 47 -1.27 -1.73 20.03
CA ASN A 47 -0.35 -2.47 19.17
C ASN A 47 1.10 -2.31 19.67
N ALA A 48 1.82 -3.42 19.81
CA ALA A 48 3.15 -3.43 20.43
C ALA A 48 4.26 -2.78 19.57
N HIS A 49 4.04 -2.62 18.27
CA HIS A 49 5.07 -2.18 17.32
C HIS A 49 4.81 -0.77 16.79
N ILE A 50 3.56 -0.46 16.45
CA ILE A 50 3.14 0.82 15.88
C ILE A 50 2.14 1.58 16.76
N GLY A 51 1.80 1.05 17.95
CA GLY A 51 0.83 1.68 18.84
C GLY A 51 1.28 3.06 19.36
N ASP A 52 2.56 3.23 19.70
CA ASP A 52 3.08 4.54 20.12
C ASP A 52 3.25 5.49 18.94
N ALA A 53 3.90 5.02 17.87
CA ALA A 53 4.18 5.82 16.69
C ALA A 53 2.89 6.31 16.02
N LEU A 54 1.89 5.43 15.84
CA LEU A 54 0.69 5.70 15.05
C LEU A 54 -0.62 5.71 15.86
N GLY A 55 -0.57 5.53 17.19
CA GLY A 55 -1.77 5.59 18.04
C GLY A 55 -2.68 4.38 17.88
N VAL A 56 -2.13 3.28 17.37
CA VAL A 56 -2.91 2.11 16.92
C VAL A 56 -3.25 1.17 18.07
N TYR A 57 -4.51 0.73 18.08
CA TYR A 57 -5.01 -0.37 18.90
C TYR A 57 -5.45 -1.53 18.01
N ASP A 58 -4.93 -2.72 18.24
CA ASP A 58 -5.33 -3.93 17.53
C ASP A 58 -6.72 -4.39 17.98
N VAL A 59 -7.56 -4.75 17.01
CA VAL A 59 -8.81 -5.49 17.23
C VAL A 59 -8.49 -6.97 17.06
N LEU A 60 -8.41 -7.71 18.16
CA LEU A 60 -8.05 -9.12 18.18
C LEU A 60 -9.27 -10.01 18.39
N LEU A 61 -9.31 -11.17 17.72
CA LEU A 61 -10.30 -12.21 17.97
C LEU A 61 -9.69 -13.30 18.84
N LYS A 62 -9.85 -13.21 20.16
CA LYS A 62 -9.30 -14.17 21.13
C LYS A 62 -10.13 -14.23 22.40
N ASP A 63 -9.93 -15.28 23.19
CA ASP A 63 -10.54 -15.40 24.51
C ASP A 63 -9.95 -14.38 25.49
N GLY A 64 -10.76 -13.97 26.48
CA GLY A 64 -10.36 -13.05 27.53
C GLY A 64 -11.16 -11.76 27.57
N GLN A 65 -10.83 -10.89 28.52
CA GLN A 65 -11.48 -9.59 28.67
C GLN A 65 -10.68 -8.52 27.95
N SER A 66 -11.39 -7.64 27.24
CA SER A 66 -10.79 -6.46 26.65
C SER A 66 -10.44 -5.45 27.75
N LYS A 67 -9.18 -5.01 27.78
CA LYS A 67 -8.75 -3.94 28.70
C LYS A 67 -9.28 -2.58 28.25
N GLU A 68 -9.31 -2.38 26.94
CA GLU A 68 -9.81 -1.18 26.29
C GLU A 68 -11.20 -1.44 25.72
N GLN A 69 -12.00 -0.40 25.55
CA GLN A 69 -13.28 -0.47 24.84
C GLN A 69 -13.21 0.35 23.56
N PHE A 70 -14.12 0.06 22.64
CA PHE A 70 -14.27 0.91 21.46
C PHE A 70 -14.78 2.29 21.89
N ASP A 71 -14.08 3.34 21.48
CA ASP A 71 -14.60 4.70 21.49
C ASP A 71 -15.58 4.88 20.32
N THR A 72 -16.88 4.94 20.62
CA THR A 72 -17.91 5.11 19.58
C THR A 72 -17.99 6.51 19.00
N GLU A 73 -17.36 7.50 19.65
CA GLU A 73 -17.34 8.89 19.21
C GLU A 73 -16.14 9.17 18.31
N LYS A 74 -14.94 8.83 18.77
CA LYS A 74 -13.65 9.12 18.12
C LYS A 74 -12.97 7.90 17.48
N GLY A 75 -13.52 6.71 17.66
CA GLY A 75 -12.99 5.50 17.06
C GLY A 75 -13.18 5.46 15.55
N ILE A 76 -12.18 4.91 14.86
CA ILE A 76 -12.24 4.58 13.44
C ILE A 76 -11.56 3.23 13.20
N ILE A 77 -12.22 2.32 12.50
CA ILE A 77 -11.62 1.04 12.12
C ILE A 77 -10.78 1.25 10.86
N VAL A 78 -9.51 0.84 10.91
CA VAL A 78 -8.63 0.71 9.74
C VAL A 78 -8.53 -0.77 9.37
N GLY A 79 -9.40 -1.20 8.46
CA GLY A 79 -9.51 -2.58 8.01
C GLY A 79 -8.54 -2.89 6.87
N ASN A 80 -7.73 -3.95 7.01
CA ASN A 80 -6.68 -4.27 6.05
C ASN A 80 -6.47 -5.79 5.86
N ILE A 81 -5.60 -6.12 4.91
CA ILE A 81 -5.12 -7.48 4.63
C ILE A 81 -3.62 -7.47 4.34
N ARG A 82 -2.97 -8.61 4.55
CA ARG A 82 -1.57 -8.87 4.18
C ARG A 82 -1.47 -9.47 2.78
N MET A 83 -1.59 -8.62 1.75
CA MET A 83 -1.24 -8.92 0.36
C MET A 83 -0.08 -8.03 -0.11
N GLY A 84 1.12 -8.29 0.42
CA GLY A 84 2.30 -7.45 0.23
C GLY A 84 2.33 -6.23 1.15
N PHE A 85 3.38 -5.40 1.02
CA PHE A 85 3.64 -4.26 1.91
C PHE A 85 2.72 -3.05 1.63
N GLY A 86 2.13 -2.97 0.44
CA GLY A 86 1.35 -1.83 -0.02
C GLY A 86 0.13 -1.50 0.83
N HIS A 87 -0.73 -2.50 1.08
CA HIS A 87 -1.96 -2.30 1.85
C HIS A 87 -1.69 -1.90 3.31
N TYR A 88 -0.66 -2.49 3.93
CA TYR A 88 -0.22 -2.10 5.26
C TYR A 88 0.29 -0.66 5.28
N ARG A 89 1.05 -0.25 4.26
CA ARG A 89 1.53 1.12 4.13
C ARG A 89 0.38 2.13 4.03
N ILE A 90 -0.64 1.84 3.22
CA ILE A 90 -1.86 2.68 3.14
C ILE A 90 -2.58 2.71 4.49
N SER A 91 -2.66 1.56 5.18
CA SER A 91 -3.29 1.47 6.51
C SER A 91 -2.55 2.27 7.57
N MET A 92 -1.21 2.25 7.55
CA MET A 92 -0.38 3.10 8.41
C MET A 92 -0.62 4.58 8.12
N ALA A 93 -0.75 4.97 6.85
CA ALA A 93 -1.10 6.34 6.49
C ALA A 93 -2.47 6.77 7.05
N MET A 94 -3.49 5.91 6.96
CA MET A 94 -4.81 6.18 7.54
C MET A 94 -4.76 6.28 9.06
N ALA A 95 -4.04 5.38 9.73
CA ALA A 95 -3.88 5.40 11.19
C ALA A 95 -3.13 6.65 11.66
N SER A 96 -2.04 7.00 10.97
CA SER A 96 -1.26 8.22 11.21
C SER A 96 -2.14 9.48 11.09
N ALA A 97 -2.88 9.62 9.98
CA ALA A 97 -3.78 10.76 9.78
C ALA A 97 -4.89 10.81 10.83
N ALA A 98 -5.47 9.66 11.20
CA ALA A 98 -6.48 9.57 12.24
C ALA A 98 -5.96 10.04 13.60
N LYS A 99 -4.77 9.57 14.02
CA LYS A 99 -4.10 10.04 15.24
C LYS A 99 -3.88 11.55 15.20
N ALA A 100 -3.35 12.07 14.09
CA ALA A 100 -3.07 13.50 13.94
C ALA A 100 -4.35 14.38 14.02
N LEU A 101 -5.49 13.85 13.57
CA LEU A 101 -6.81 14.49 13.71
C LEU A 101 -7.45 14.29 15.10
N GLY A 102 -6.82 13.56 16.01
CA GLY A 102 -7.33 13.30 17.35
C GLY A 102 -8.33 12.16 17.45
N TYR A 103 -8.37 11.27 16.45
CA TYR A 103 -9.16 10.04 16.45
C TYR A 103 -8.35 8.83 16.93
N THR A 104 -9.05 7.76 17.31
CA THR A 104 -8.45 6.51 17.79
C THR A 104 -8.52 5.46 16.68
N PRO A 105 -7.41 5.15 15.98
CA PRO A 105 -7.39 4.14 14.94
C PRO A 105 -7.35 2.72 15.54
N TYR A 106 -8.38 1.94 15.23
CA TYR A 106 -8.50 0.53 15.55
C TYR A 106 -8.09 -0.33 14.36
N TRP A 107 -6.98 -1.04 14.48
CA TRP A 107 -6.41 -1.85 13.41
C TRP A 107 -7.09 -3.21 13.34
N MET A 108 -7.74 -3.48 12.21
CA MET A 108 -8.45 -4.72 11.97
C MET A 108 -7.81 -5.45 10.78
N ASP A 109 -6.76 -6.22 11.07
CA ASP A 109 -6.08 -7.05 10.08
C ASP A 109 -6.81 -8.38 9.93
N LEU A 110 -7.48 -8.56 8.79
CA LEU A 110 -8.23 -9.79 8.52
C LEU A 110 -7.34 -11.00 8.31
N ASN A 111 -6.02 -10.85 8.14
CA ASN A 111 -5.07 -11.96 8.16
C ASN A 111 -4.65 -12.37 9.58
N GLY A 112 -4.92 -11.54 10.59
CA GLY A 112 -4.57 -11.77 11.99
C GLY A 112 -5.48 -12.78 12.71
N TYR A 113 -6.49 -13.35 12.06
CA TYR A 113 -7.50 -14.23 12.67
C TYR A 113 -7.46 -15.66 12.11
N PRO A 114 -6.34 -16.41 12.24
CA PRO A 114 -6.12 -17.68 11.53
C PRO A 114 -7.21 -18.75 11.76
N GLN A 115 -7.92 -18.68 12.88
CA GLN A 115 -9.05 -19.55 13.19
C GLN A 115 -10.26 -19.36 12.28
N THR A 116 -10.41 -18.18 11.67
CA THR A 116 -11.61 -17.77 10.93
C THR A 116 -11.58 -18.24 9.47
N THR A 117 -12.77 -18.47 8.92
CA THR A 117 -13.03 -18.67 7.49
C THR A 117 -12.57 -17.46 6.70
N CYS A 118 -12.76 -16.25 7.24
CA CYS A 118 -12.27 -14.99 6.67
C CYS A 118 -10.78 -15.09 6.30
N THR A 119 -9.92 -15.34 7.31
CA THR A 119 -8.47 -15.43 7.10
C THR A 119 -8.11 -16.59 6.18
N LYS A 120 -8.75 -17.76 6.30
CA LYS A 120 -8.46 -18.92 5.44
C LYS A 120 -8.75 -18.63 3.95
N VAL A 121 -9.84 -17.92 3.65
CA VAL A 121 -10.18 -17.49 2.29
C VAL A 121 -9.15 -16.49 1.77
N ILE A 122 -8.80 -15.47 2.56
CA ILE A 122 -7.81 -14.44 2.19
C ILE A 122 -6.44 -15.07 1.94
N SER A 123 -5.95 -15.89 2.87
CA SER A 123 -4.66 -16.59 2.76
C SER A 123 -4.61 -17.48 1.52
N HIS A 124 -5.69 -18.19 1.19
CA HIS A 124 -5.74 -19.00 -0.02
C HIS A 124 -5.64 -18.16 -1.30
N GLN A 125 -6.31 -17.01 -1.36
CA GLN A 125 -6.23 -16.11 -2.51
C GLN A 125 -4.84 -15.49 -2.63
N ASN A 126 -4.24 -15.08 -1.51
CA ASN A 126 -2.87 -14.55 -1.47
C ASN A 126 -1.84 -15.61 -1.92
N ASP A 127 -1.99 -16.87 -1.51
CA ASP A 127 -1.12 -17.97 -1.94
C ASP A 127 -1.18 -18.18 -3.45
N LEU A 128 -2.38 -18.10 -4.04
CA LEU A 128 -2.58 -18.23 -5.49
C LEU A 128 -1.92 -17.06 -6.23
N TYR A 129 -2.11 -15.84 -5.75
CA TYR A 129 -1.47 -14.65 -6.31
C TYR A 129 0.06 -14.73 -6.24
N SER A 130 0.60 -15.06 -5.05
CA SER A 130 2.05 -15.21 -4.81
C SER A 130 2.68 -16.32 -5.66
N LYS A 131 1.97 -17.43 -5.88
CA LYS A 131 2.40 -18.48 -6.83
C LYS A 131 2.41 -17.95 -8.26
N GLY A 132 1.35 -17.27 -8.69
CA GLY A 132 1.28 -16.67 -10.03
C GLY A 132 2.37 -15.62 -10.27
N SER A 133 2.66 -14.76 -9.28
CA SER A 133 3.72 -13.74 -9.36
C SER A 133 5.10 -14.39 -9.51
N ARG A 134 5.39 -15.47 -8.77
CA ARG A 134 6.66 -16.21 -8.96
C ARG A 134 6.74 -16.85 -10.35
N MET A 135 5.63 -17.37 -10.87
CA MET A 135 5.55 -17.95 -12.22
C MET A 135 5.67 -16.89 -13.33
N SER A 136 5.37 -15.61 -13.06
CA SER A 136 5.51 -14.51 -14.04
C SER A 136 6.96 -14.22 -14.44
N LYS A 137 7.95 -14.80 -13.75
CA LYS A 137 9.34 -14.81 -14.22
C LYS A 137 9.50 -15.55 -15.56
N ASN A 138 8.62 -16.50 -15.86
CA ASN A 138 8.58 -17.15 -17.17
C ASN A 138 7.87 -16.24 -18.19
N LYS A 139 8.57 -15.86 -19.26
CA LYS A 139 8.08 -14.92 -20.29
C LYS A 139 6.76 -15.37 -20.95
N LEU A 140 6.58 -16.67 -21.20
CA LEU A 140 5.36 -17.18 -21.83
C LEU A 140 4.18 -17.14 -20.85
N PHE A 141 4.38 -17.62 -19.62
CA PHE A 141 3.36 -17.53 -18.57
C PHE A 141 2.96 -16.06 -18.32
N ASN A 142 3.95 -15.18 -18.27
CA ASN A 142 3.72 -13.76 -18.08
C ASN A 142 2.83 -13.16 -19.17
N LYS A 143 3.20 -13.39 -20.44
CA LYS A 143 2.50 -12.85 -21.61
C LYS A 143 1.08 -13.38 -21.76
N PHE A 144 0.86 -14.67 -21.51
CA PHE A 144 -0.41 -15.33 -21.83
C PHE A 144 -1.36 -15.49 -20.65
N ILE A 145 -0.88 -15.43 -19.40
CA ILE A 145 -1.69 -15.70 -18.21
C ILE A 145 -1.62 -14.54 -17.21
N TRP A 146 -0.42 -14.18 -16.75
CA TRP A 146 -0.26 -13.20 -15.67
C TRP A 146 -0.70 -11.78 -16.09
N GLU A 147 -0.22 -11.30 -17.24
CA GLU A 147 -0.57 -9.96 -17.73
C GLU A 147 -2.05 -9.84 -18.11
N PRO A 148 -2.65 -10.77 -18.87
CA PRO A 148 -4.09 -10.71 -19.15
C PRO A 148 -4.96 -10.76 -17.88
N ALA A 149 -4.56 -11.54 -16.87
CA ALA A 149 -5.28 -11.59 -15.60
C ALA A 149 -5.23 -10.24 -14.86
N ASN A 150 -4.03 -9.71 -14.66
CA ASN A 150 -3.80 -8.47 -13.92
C ASN A 150 -4.27 -7.21 -14.64
N TYR A 151 -4.43 -7.27 -15.96
CA TYR A 151 -4.82 -6.11 -16.77
C TYR A 151 -6.27 -6.15 -17.22
N GLU A 152 -6.84 -7.32 -17.54
CA GLU A 152 -8.20 -7.42 -18.11
C GLU A 152 -9.19 -8.28 -17.31
N TRP A 153 -8.74 -9.32 -16.60
CA TRP A 153 -9.70 -10.18 -15.88
C TRP A 153 -10.23 -9.52 -14.61
N PHE A 154 -9.35 -8.90 -13.82
CA PHE A 154 -9.73 -8.16 -12.61
C PHE A 154 -10.53 -6.89 -12.90
N ARG A 155 -10.58 -6.43 -14.16
CA ARG A 155 -11.41 -5.29 -14.57
C ARG A 155 -12.90 -5.61 -14.60
N LYS A 156 -13.30 -6.87 -14.74
CA LYS A 156 -14.69 -7.23 -15.07
C LYS A 156 -15.61 -7.14 -13.86
N LEU A 157 -16.80 -6.55 -14.03
CA LEU A 157 -17.85 -6.56 -13.00
C LEU A 157 -18.26 -7.99 -12.58
N SER A 158 -18.19 -8.97 -13.49
CA SER A 158 -18.46 -10.37 -13.17
C SER A 158 -17.40 -11.00 -12.25
N TYR A 159 -16.16 -10.48 -12.28
CA TYR A 159 -15.13 -10.83 -11.30
C TYR A 159 -15.50 -10.26 -9.94
N ASN A 160 -15.81 -8.96 -9.86
CA ASN A 160 -16.22 -8.33 -8.61
C ASN A 160 -17.47 -8.98 -7.98
N SER A 161 -18.45 -9.37 -8.79
CA SER A 161 -19.63 -10.14 -8.33
C SER A 161 -19.23 -11.39 -7.53
N SER A 162 -18.19 -12.11 -7.98
CA SER A 162 -17.66 -13.27 -7.27
C SER A 162 -16.96 -12.89 -5.97
N ASP A 163 -16.14 -11.84 -5.99
CA ASP A 163 -15.42 -11.34 -4.81
C ASP A 163 -16.39 -10.85 -3.73
N GLN A 164 -17.33 -9.99 -4.10
CA GLN A 164 -18.40 -9.50 -3.24
C GLN A 164 -19.18 -10.67 -2.61
N LYS A 165 -19.53 -11.71 -3.40
CA LYS A 165 -20.25 -12.87 -2.88
C LYS A 165 -19.42 -13.70 -1.91
N ASN A 166 -18.11 -13.82 -2.16
CA ASN A 166 -17.19 -14.51 -1.25
C ASN A 166 -16.95 -13.71 0.05
N ALA A 167 -16.98 -12.38 0.00
CA ALA A 167 -16.81 -11.51 1.17
C ALA A 167 -17.90 -11.66 2.22
N GLU A 168 -19.06 -12.23 1.89
CA GLU A 168 -20.08 -12.64 2.87
C GLU A 168 -19.52 -13.64 3.90
N LEU A 169 -18.53 -14.47 3.54
CA LEU A 169 -17.86 -15.39 4.47
C LEU A 169 -16.87 -14.67 5.41
N MET A 170 -16.56 -13.41 5.11
CA MET A 170 -15.65 -12.59 5.90
C MET A 170 -16.39 -11.72 6.92
N ALA A 171 -17.69 -11.47 6.71
CA ALA A 171 -18.52 -10.64 7.58
C ALA A 171 -18.51 -11.00 9.09
N PRO A 172 -18.44 -12.28 9.52
CA PRO A 172 -18.53 -12.64 10.94
C PRO A 172 -17.49 -11.97 11.86
N VAL A 173 -16.32 -11.62 11.34
CA VAL A 173 -15.26 -10.95 12.13
C VAL A 173 -15.66 -9.54 12.60
N TYR A 174 -16.60 -8.89 11.91
CA TYR A 174 -17.15 -7.59 12.27
C TYR A 174 -18.40 -7.68 13.14
N LYS A 175 -18.89 -8.89 13.45
CA LYS A 175 -20.19 -9.09 14.11
C LYS A 175 -20.32 -8.27 15.39
N ASN A 176 -19.30 -8.32 16.24
CA ASN A 176 -19.25 -7.66 17.55
C ASN A 176 -18.59 -6.27 17.53
N VAL A 177 -18.26 -5.73 16.34
CA VAL A 177 -17.82 -4.34 16.19
C VAL A 177 -19.05 -3.42 16.24
N PRO A 178 -19.04 -2.33 17.04
CA PRO A 178 -20.14 -1.37 17.08
C PRO A 178 -20.41 -0.76 15.70
N LYS A 179 -21.65 -0.89 15.20
CA LYS A 179 -22.01 -0.57 13.80
C LYS A 179 -21.92 0.91 13.44
N GLU A 180 -21.87 1.78 14.45
CA GLU A 180 -21.73 3.23 14.31
C GLU A 180 -20.28 3.70 14.15
N ILE A 181 -19.30 2.82 14.38
CA ILE A 181 -17.89 3.17 14.18
C ILE A 181 -17.58 3.12 12.69
N PRO A 182 -17.03 4.20 12.09
CA PRO A 182 -16.66 4.18 10.69
C PRO A 182 -15.56 3.18 10.39
N VAL A 183 -15.62 2.59 9.20
CA VAL A 183 -14.61 1.64 8.69
C VAL A 183 -13.97 2.22 7.45
N VAL A 184 -12.65 2.35 7.46
CA VAL A 184 -11.82 2.58 6.28
C VAL A 184 -11.17 1.27 5.88
N GLY A 185 -11.64 0.67 4.79
CA GLY A 185 -11.00 -0.48 4.17
C GLY A 185 -9.87 -0.02 3.24
N THR A 186 -8.63 -0.39 3.53
CA THR A 186 -7.45 -0.11 2.69
C THR A 186 -7.17 -1.19 1.64
N HIS A 187 -8.10 -2.12 1.56
CA HIS A 187 -8.32 -3.07 0.49
C HIS A 187 -9.84 -3.31 0.41
N VAL A 188 -10.30 -3.78 -0.75
CA VAL A 188 -11.73 -3.99 -1.02
C VAL A 188 -12.37 -5.02 -0.07
N TRP A 189 -11.67 -6.10 0.28
CA TRP A 189 -12.24 -7.18 1.10
C TRP A 189 -12.65 -6.74 2.52
N PRO A 190 -11.83 -5.98 3.27
CA PRO A 190 -12.28 -5.35 4.51
C PRO A 190 -13.55 -4.50 4.36
N ALA A 191 -13.64 -3.66 3.33
CA ALA A 191 -14.81 -2.83 3.08
C ALA A 191 -16.05 -3.70 2.75
N GLN A 192 -15.92 -4.69 1.87
CA GLN A 192 -17.01 -5.61 1.54
C GLN A 192 -17.47 -6.41 2.76
N ALA A 193 -16.54 -6.94 3.56
CA ALA A 193 -16.85 -7.66 4.79
C ALA A 193 -17.62 -6.78 5.79
N ALA A 194 -17.17 -5.54 6.00
CA ALA A 194 -17.84 -4.57 6.85
C ALA A 194 -19.27 -4.27 6.38
N ILE A 195 -19.45 -4.04 5.08
CA ILE A 195 -20.77 -3.84 4.46
C ILE A 195 -21.69 -5.05 4.67
N HIS A 196 -21.19 -6.27 4.46
CA HIS A 196 -21.97 -7.48 4.67
C HIS A 196 -22.29 -7.74 6.15
N ALA A 197 -21.46 -7.23 7.06
CA ALA A 197 -21.67 -7.28 8.51
C ALA A 197 -22.57 -6.16 9.05
N GLY A 198 -23.09 -5.29 8.18
CA GLY A 198 -24.02 -4.21 8.55
C GLY A 198 -23.36 -2.98 9.18
N MET A 199 -22.06 -2.76 8.96
CA MET A 199 -21.41 -1.50 9.35
C MET A 199 -22.03 -0.35 8.56
N LYS A 200 -22.36 0.75 9.23
CA LYS A 200 -23.14 1.85 8.63
C LYS A 200 -22.31 2.79 7.78
N TYR A 201 -21.10 3.10 8.23
CA TYR A 201 -20.23 4.09 7.60
C TYR A 201 -18.97 3.38 7.10
N VAL A 202 -18.92 3.10 5.79
CA VAL A 202 -17.80 2.38 5.19
C VAL A 202 -17.22 3.19 4.05
N VAL A 203 -15.91 3.42 4.14
CA VAL A 203 -15.09 4.01 3.10
C VAL A 203 -14.14 2.95 2.57
N ASN A 204 -14.08 2.79 1.25
CA ASN A 204 -13.17 1.89 0.56
C ASN A 204 -12.06 2.70 -0.12
N ALA A 205 -10.86 2.68 0.47
CA ALA A 205 -9.70 3.38 -0.06
C ALA A 205 -9.03 2.55 -1.16
N ILE A 206 -9.24 2.95 -2.41
CA ILE A 206 -8.73 2.21 -3.58
C ILE A 206 -7.20 2.39 -3.68
N PRO A 207 -6.41 1.29 -3.64
CA PRO A 207 -4.95 1.37 -3.57
C PRO A 207 -4.27 1.63 -4.93
N ASP A 208 -4.95 1.34 -6.06
CA ASP A 208 -4.36 1.31 -7.40
C ASP A 208 -4.82 2.50 -8.28
N ASN A 209 -4.00 2.87 -9.26
CA ASN A 209 -4.27 3.89 -10.28
C ASN A 209 -4.86 3.30 -11.59
N TRP A 210 -4.96 1.97 -11.71
CA TRP A 210 -5.64 1.33 -12.83
C TRP A 210 -7.10 0.96 -12.47
N PRO A 211 -8.11 1.49 -13.17
CA PRO A 211 -9.51 1.17 -12.92
C PRO A 211 -9.83 -0.31 -13.11
N MET A 212 -10.07 -1.02 -12.00
CA MET A 212 -10.44 -2.43 -11.97
C MET A 212 -11.66 -2.67 -11.08
N ALA A 213 -12.68 -3.37 -11.58
CA ALA A 213 -13.85 -3.71 -10.77
C ALA A 213 -13.49 -4.53 -9.53
N LEU A 214 -12.37 -5.26 -9.51
CA LEU A 214 -11.81 -5.89 -8.30
C LEU A 214 -11.86 -4.94 -7.09
N HIS A 215 -11.61 -3.64 -7.28
CA HIS A 215 -11.56 -2.67 -6.19
C HIS A 215 -12.92 -2.15 -5.72
N PHE A 216 -14.05 -2.63 -6.25
CA PHE A 216 -15.37 -2.15 -5.86
C PHE A 216 -15.95 -2.85 -4.63
N ALA A 217 -16.49 -2.06 -3.71
CA ALA A 217 -17.27 -2.50 -2.57
C ALA A 217 -18.63 -1.79 -2.62
N GLU A 218 -19.60 -2.40 -3.31
CA GLU A 218 -20.96 -1.86 -3.46
C GLU A 218 -21.56 -1.47 -2.10
N GLY A 219 -22.07 -0.24 -1.98
CA GLY A 219 -22.63 0.29 -0.73
C GLY A 219 -21.62 0.98 0.19
N SER A 220 -20.37 1.13 -0.21
CA SER A 220 -19.38 2.00 0.45
C SER A 220 -19.12 3.27 -0.37
N VAL A 221 -18.59 4.30 0.27
CA VAL A 221 -18.00 5.45 -0.44
C VAL A 221 -16.57 5.09 -0.82
N HIS A 222 -16.22 5.23 -2.09
CA HIS A 222 -14.89 4.92 -2.61
C HIS A 222 -14.03 6.17 -2.60
N THR A 223 -12.77 6.05 -2.21
CA THR A 223 -11.80 7.13 -2.36
C THR A 223 -10.73 6.75 -3.36
N ILE A 224 -10.21 7.74 -4.08
CA ILE A 224 -9.22 7.54 -5.13
C ILE A 224 -8.11 8.59 -5.10
N GLN A 225 -6.89 8.14 -5.42
CA GLN A 225 -5.68 8.94 -5.31
C GLN A 225 -5.39 9.82 -6.54
N CYS A 226 -5.96 9.48 -7.71
CA CYS A 226 -5.60 10.07 -9.00
C CYS A 226 -6.82 10.44 -9.84
N LYS A 227 -6.72 11.55 -10.59
CA LYS A 227 -7.81 12.03 -11.46
C LYS A 227 -8.07 11.12 -12.67
N ASN A 228 -7.04 10.52 -13.26
CA ASN A 228 -7.21 9.56 -14.35
C ASN A 228 -8.00 8.33 -13.89
N ALA A 229 -7.60 7.73 -12.77
CA ALA A 229 -8.33 6.62 -12.17
C ALA A 229 -9.76 7.02 -11.78
N TYR A 230 -9.96 8.21 -11.20
CA TYR A 230 -11.28 8.73 -10.86
C TYR A 230 -12.23 8.65 -12.07
N MET A 231 -11.82 9.18 -13.23
CA MET A 231 -12.64 9.15 -14.44
C MET A 231 -12.98 7.72 -14.86
N GLY A 232 -12.01 6.82 -14.84
CA GLY A 232 -12.22 5.42 -15.22
C GLY A 232 -13.13 4.65 -14.26
N TYR A 233 -13.01 4.87 -12.95
CA TYR A 233 -13.92 4.28 -11.96
C TYR A 233 -15.31 4.89 -12.03
N ARG A 234 -15.41 6.22 -12.19
CA ARG A 234 -16.68 6.96 -12.27
C ARG A 234 -17.59 6.44 -13.38
N ILE A 235 -17.03 5.99 -14.50
CA ILE A 235 -17.79 5.44 -15.64
C ILE A 235 -17.70 3.91 -15.75
N CYS A 236 -17.07 3.22 -14.79
CA CYS A 236 -16.83 1.78 -14.83
C CYS A 236 -16.17 1.33 -16.16
N ASN A 237 -15.13 2.05 -16.59
CA ASN A 237 -14.56 1.98 -17.93
C ASN A 237 -14.01 0.59 -18.28
N GLY A 238 -14.59 -0.05 -19.31
CA GLY A 238 -14.18 -1.37 -19.80
C GLY A 238 -14.44 -2.52 -18.82
N MET A 239 -15.37 -2.34 -17.88
CA MET A 239 -15.67 -3.35 -16.85
C MET A 239 -16.87 -4.26 -17.22
N ALA A 240 -17.65 -3.89 -18.23
CA ALA A 240 -18.75 -4.69 -18.77
C ALA A 240 -18.29 -5.72 -19.81
N PRO A 241 -19.06 -6.81 -20.01
CA PRO A 241 -18.80 -7.76 -21.09
C PRO A 241 -18.97 -7.10 -22.47
N ASN A 242 -18.22 -7.60 -23.46
CA ASN A 242 -18.32 -7.20 -24.87
C ASN A 242 -18.19 -5.67 -25.11
N ASN A 243 -17.47 -4.95 -24.24
CA ASN A 243 -17.31 -3.51 -24.30
C ASN A 243 -18.63 -2.72 -24.26
N ALA A 244 -19.67 -3.27 -23.63
CA ALA A 244 -20.90 -2.53 -23.38
C ALA A 244 -20.63 -1.32 -22.47
N VAL A 245 -21.46 -0.29 -22.58
CA VAL A 245 -21.38 0.90 -21.73
C VAL A 245 -22.01 0.59 -20.38
N CYS A 246 -21.27 0.81 -19.30
CA CYS A 246 -21.75 0.64 -17.94
C CYS A 246 -22.61 1.83 -17.50
N ASN A 247 -23.55 1.57 -16.59
CA ASN A 247 -24.07 2.62 -15.72
C ASN A 247 -22.93 3.17 -14.87
N PRO A 248 -22.82 4.50 -14.77
CA PRO A 248 -21.70 5.12 -14.09
C PRO A 248 -21.95 5.11 -12.58
N MET A 249 -20.89 5.08 -11.77
CA MET A 249 -20.98 5.06 -10.30
C MET A 249 -21.78 6.26 -9.78
N PRO A 250 -22.63 6.16 -8.75
CA PRO A 250 -23.32 7.32 -8.19
C PRO A 250 -22.34 8.42 -7.75
N ASN A 251 -22.79 9.68 -7.77
CA ASN A 251 -21.93 10.84 -7.46
C ASN A 251 -21.35 10.77 -6.04
N ASP A 252 -22.17 10.34 -5.07
CA ASP A 252 -21.78 10.31 -3.66
C ASP A 252 -20.95 9.06 -3.30
N ASP A 253 -20.76 8.14 -4.25
CA ASP A 253 -20.07 6.86 -4.03
C ASP A 253 -18.57 6.91 -4.43
N LEU A 254 -18.08 8.02 -5.02
CA LEU A 254 -16.66 8.17 -5.41
C LEU A 254 -16.13 9.58 -5.12
N VAL A 255 -15.04 9.65 -4.34
CA VAL A 255 -14.40 10.91 -3.96
C VAL A 255 -12.92 10.89 -4.34
N TYR A 256 -12.46 11.91 -5.07
CA TYR A 256 -11.03 12.14 -5.26
C TYR A 256 -10.46 12.80 -4.00
N THR A 257 -9.53 12.11 -3.34
CA THR A 257 -8.93 12.56 -2.07
C THR A 257 -7.49 12.99 -2.23
N GLY A 258 -6.78 12.52 -3.26
CA GLY A 258 -5.33 12.64 -3.35
C GLY A 258 -4.61 11.46 -2.71
N HIS A 259 -3.29 11.55 -2.59
CA HIS A 259 -2.39 10.46 -2.23
C HIS A 259 -2.52 10.08 -0.75
N TYR A 260 -2.48 8.78 -0.45
CA TYR A 260 -2.58 8.26 0.92
C TYR A 260 -1.22 8.26 1.61
N ILE A 261 -0.87 9.40 2.20
CA ILE A 261 0.42 9.62 2.87
C ILE A 261 0.21 9.86 4.36
N ASP A 262 1.10 9.31 5.18
CA ASP A 262 1.10 9.51 6.63
C ASP A 262 1.36 10.98 7.01
N HIS A 263 0.87 11.38 8.19
CA HIS A 263 1.07 12.70 8.76
C HIS A 263 2.55 13.06 8.83
N GLU A 264 3.38 12.13 9.30
CA GLU A 264 4.80 12.37 9.58
C GLU A 264 5.55 12.81 8.32
N LEU A 265 5.21 12.28 7.15
CA LEU A 265 5.75 12.76 5.87
C LEU A 265 5.07 14.06 5.41
N VAL A 266 3.73 14.15 5.42
CA VAL A 266 2.99 15.33 4.91
C VAL A 266 3.37 16.61 5.65
N SER A 267 3.44 16.56 6.98
CA SER A 267 3.76 17.72 7.81
C SER A 267 5.19 18.23 7.58
N ASN A 268 6.09 17.37 7.11
CA ASN A 268 7.52 17.66 6.97
C ASN A 268 7.99 17.87 5.52
N ILE A 269 7.10 17.75 4.52
CA ILE A 269 7.46 17.87 3.09
C ILE A 269 8.42 19.02 2.79
N GLU A 270 8.10 20.24 3.24
CA GLU A 270 8.90 21.43 2.92
C GLU A 270 10.29 21.35 3.54
N ALA A 271 10.36 21.02 4.83
CA ALA A 271 11.62 20.88 5.54
C ALA A 271 12.50 19.77 4.96
N ASP A 272 11.90 18.61 4.65
CA ASP A 272 12.64 17.49 4.11
C ASP A 272 13.10 17.80 2.67
N CYS A 273 12.29 18.46 1.82
CA CYS A 273 12.69 18.91 0.48
C CYS A 273 13.82 19.94 0.53
N ASP A 274 13.73 20.92 1.42
CA ASP A 274 14.78 21.93 1.60
C ASP A 274 16.09 21.27 2.06
N ALA A 275 16.02 20.27 2.93
CA ALA A 275 17.18 19.50 3.36
C ALA A 275 17.83 18.69 2.22
N ARG A 276 17.02 18.12 1.31
CA ARG A 276 17.52 17.42 0.10
C ARG A 276 18.28 18.36 -0.83
N MET A 277 17.69 19.52 -1.10
CA MET A 277 18.30 20.55 -1.96
C MET A 277 19.59 21.09 -1.34
N ALA A 278 19.59 21.36 -0.03
CA ALA A 278 20.78 21.80 0.70
C ALA A 278 21.90 20.76 0.64
N ARG A 279 21.61 19.47 0.88
CA ARG A 279 22.61 18.39 0.76
C ARG A 279 23.25 18.34 -0.63
N LYS A 280 22.45 18.46 -1.69
CA LYS A 280 22.94 18.49 -3.07
C LYS A 280 23.80 19.72 -3.33
N HIS A 281 23.34 20.91 -2.94
CA HIS A 281 24.07 22.17 -3.09
C HIS A 281 25.42 22.15 -2.37
N ASP A 282 25.46 21.60 -1.16
CA ASP A 282 26.65 21.56 -0.31
C ASP A 282 27.62 20.42 -0.68
N GLY A 283 27.31 19.65 -1.74
CA GLY A 283 28.15 18.53 -2.20
C GLY A 283 28.24 17.38 -1.19
N LYS A 284 27.25 17.24 -0.29
CA LYS A 284 27.17 16.12 0.65
C LYS A 284 26.83 14.81 -0.05
N ALA A 285 27.08 13.70 0.63
CA ALA A 285 26.74 12.38 0.11
C ALA A 285 25.26 12.28 -0.27
N MET A 286 24.97 11.95 -1.53
CA MET A 286 23.60 11.72 -1.98
C MET A 286 23.06 10.40 -1.43
N ARG A 287 21.83 10.44 -0.94
CA ARG A 287 21.22 9.35 -0.16
C ARG A 287 20.14 8.64 -0.95
N PHE A 288 20.43 7.43 -1.41
CA PHE A 288 19.44 6.60 -2.10
C PHE A 288 18.81 5.59 -1.15
N LEU A 289 17.49 5.46 -1.19
CA LEU A 289 16.74 4.43 -0.48
C LEU A 289 16.26 3.37 -1.46
N LEU A 290 16.82 2.17 -1.36
CA LEU A 290 16.44 0.99 -2.13
C LEU A 290 15.45 0.18 -1.29
N THR A 291 14.20 0.13 -1.74
CA THR A 291 13.14 -0.61 -1.04
C THR A 291 12.76 -1.85 -1.82
N ILE A 292 12.91 -3.02 -1.22
CA ILE A 292 12.37 -4.22 -1.85
C ILE A 292 10.84 -4.24 -1.74
N GLY A 293 10.17 -4.58 -2.83
CA GLY A 293 8.76 -4.91 -2.80
C GLY A 293 8.52 -6.27 -2.15
N GLY A 294 7.27 -6.50 -1.69
CA GLY A 294 6.83 -7.74 -1.03
C GLY A 294 6.89 -9.04 -1.87
N ALA A 295 7.57 -9.04 -3.01
CA ALA A 295 7.76 -10.23 -3.86
C ALA A 295 9.24 -10.63 -4.01
N GLY A 296 10.19 -9.87 -3.44
CA GLY A 296 11.62 -10.20 -3.45
C GLY A 296 12.28 -10.23 -4.84
N ALA A 297 11.59 -9.77 -5.88
CA ALA A 297 11.98 -9.98 -7.28
C ALA A 297 13.05 -9.01 -7.82
N GLN A 298 13.55 -8.10 -6.99
CA GLN A 298 14.41 -6.97 -7.41
C GLN A 298 15.90 -7.15 -7.06
N LYS A 299 16.31 -8.32 -6.58
CA LYS A 299 17.70 -8.56 -6.16
C LYS A 299 18.73 -8.20 -7.25
N GLU A 300 18.48 -8.61 -8.49
CA GLU A 300 19.41 -8.40 -9.62
C GLU A 300 19.67 -6.91 -9.90
N ILE A 301 18.61 -6.09 -9.92
CA ILE A 301 18.75 -4.65 -10.16
C ILE A 301 19.42 -3.96 -8.97
N PHE A 302 19.13 -4.38 -7.74
CA PHE A 302 19.80 -3.84 -6.54
C PHE A 302 21.28 -4.17 -6.53
N ALA A 303 21.65 -5.40 -6.89
CA ALA A 303 23.06 -5.79 -6.99
C ALA A 303 23.79 -4.93 -8.03
N ALA A 304 23.16 -4.67 -9.18
CA ALA A 304 23.74 -3.80 -10.22
C ALA A 304 23.93 -2.35 -9.73
N ILE A 305 22.93 -1.78 -9.04
CA ILE A 305 22.99 -0.43 -8.47
C ILE A 305 24.09 -0.34 -7.41
N ILE A 306 24.15 -1.30 -6.48
CA ILE A 306 25.15 -1.31 -5.40
C ILE A 306 26.55 -1.43 -5.98
N LYS A 307 26.79 -2.36 -6.92
CA LYS A 307 28.09 -2.51 -7.61
C LYS A 307 28.53 -1.20 -8.28
N TYR A 308 27.59 -0.53 -8.93
CA TYR A 308 27.85 0.73 -9.62
C TYR A 308 28.18 1.88 -8.65
N LEU A 309 27.45 2.00 -7.55
CA LEU A 309 27.65 3.08 -6.57
C LEU A 309 28.80 2.82 -5.58
N LEU A 310 29.27 1.58 -5.45
CA LEU A 310 30.28 1.21 -4.45
C LEU A 310 31.56 2.09 -4.49
N PRO A 311 32.15 2.44 -5.65
CA PRO A 311 33.32 3.32 -5.69
C PRO A 311 33.02 4.71 -5.10
N VAL A 312 31.90 5.32 -5.48
CA VAL A 312 31.52 6.66 -4.99
C VAL A 312 31.03 6.66 -3.54
N ILE A 313 30.53 5.52 -3.04
CA ILE A 313 30.23 5.31 -1.62
C ILE A 313 31.52 5.32 -0.80
N LYS A 314 32.59 4.66 -1.27
CA LYS A 314 33.91 4.68 -0.62
C LYS A 314 34.54 6.07 -0.59
N GLU A 315 34.15 6.94 -1.52
CA GLU A 315 34.54 8.35 -1.58
C GLU A 315 33.60 9.28 -0.78
N ASN A 316 32.60 8.75 -0.07
CA ASN A 316 31.57 9.52 0.65
C ASN A 316 30.78 10.51 -0.23
N LYS A 317 30.63 10.21 -1.53
CA LYS A 317 29.79 11.00 -2.46
C LYS A 317 28.37 10.48 -2.57
N ALA A 318 28.15 9.21 -2.22
CA ALA A 318 26.83 8.60 -2.12
C ALA A 318 26.75 7.68 -0.90
N MET A 319 25.53 7.38 -0.47
CA MET A 319 25.24 6.34 0.52
C MET A 319 23.97 5.59 0.13
N LEU A 320 23.79 4.38 0.67
CA LEU A 320 22.60 3.55 0.42
C LEU A 320 21.88 3.16 1.71
N TYR A 321 20.58 3.44 1.77
CA TYR A 321 19.66 2.71 2.65
C TYR A 321 19.11 1.54 1.84
N VAL A 322 19.21 0.32 2.36
CA VAL A 322 18.72 -0.90 1.69
C VAL A 322 17.73 -1.57 2.63
N ASN A 323 16.43 -1.29 2.45
CA ASN A 323 15.38 -1.95 3.22
C ASN A 323 14.90 -3.21 2.47
N VAL A 324 15.22 -4.38 3.03
CA VAL A 324 14.79 -5.68 2.49
C VAL A 324 13.49 -6.19 3.12
N GLY A 325 12.81 -5.39 3.93
CA GLY A 325 11.57 -5.77 4.60
C GLY A 325 11.77 -6.99 5.49
N ASP A 326 10.93 -8.01 5.31
CA ASP A 326 11.01 -9.31 5.99
C ASP A 326 11.80 -10.38 5.19
N TYR A 327 12.57 -9.99 4.17
CA TYR A 327 13.34 -10.89 3.30
C TYR A 327 14.84 -10.90 3.57
N LYS A 328 15.27 -11.43 4.74
CA LYS A 328 16.69 -11.53 5.11
C LYS A 328 17.55 -12.22 4.04
N ASN A 329 16.99 -13.25 3.39
CA ASN A 329 17.65 -13.99 2.32
C ASN A 329 18.07 -13.11 1.12
N VAL A 330 17.39 -11.97 0.91
CA VAL A 330 17.79 -11.03 -0.15
C VAL A 330 19.03 -10.26 0.28
N TRP A 331 19.09 -9.77 1.52
CA TRP A 331 20.30 -9.13 2.05
C TRP A 331 21.50 -10.08 2.04
N ASP A 332 21.32 -11.28 2.58
CA ASP A 332 22.37 -12.31 2.60
C ASP A 332 22.85 -12.63 1.17
N GLY A 333 21.90 -12.66 0.22
CA GLY A 333 22.20 -12.84 -1.19
C GLY A 333 22.98 -11.68 -1.81
N LEU A 334 22.74 -10.43 -1.40
CA LEU A 334 23.49 -9.26 -1.88
C LEU A 334 24.92 -9.28 -1.32
N MET A 335 25.07 -9.56 -0.03
CA MET A 335 26.38 -9.68 0.64
C MET A 335 27.25 -10.81 0.08
N ALA A 336 26.63 -11.91 -0.36
CA ALA A 336 27.34 -12.99 -1.02
C ALA A 336 27.78 -12.63 -2.45
N GLU A 337 26.95 -11.87 -3.19
CA GLU A 337 27.23 -11.47 -4.57
C GLU A 337 28.20 -10.28 -4.68
N ILE A 338 28.26 -9.44 -3.65
CA ILE A 338 29.11 -8.24 -3.57
C ILE A 338 29.88 -8.27 -2.25
N PRO A 339 30.91 -9.14 -2.11
CA PRO A 339 31.67 -9.25 -0.87
C PRO A 339 32.27 -7.93 -0.38
N GLU A 340 32.57 -7.01 -1.28
CA GLU A 340 33.12 -5.69 -1.00
C GLU A 340 32.17 -4.77 -0.22
N MET A 341 30.86 -5.09 -0.17
CA MET A 341 29.90 -4.38 0.70
C MET A 341 30.30 -4.48 2.18
N LYS A 342 30.89 -5.60 2.60
CA LYS A 342 31.24 -5.87 4.02
C LYS A 342 32.11 -4.78 4.64
N ALA A 343 32.94 -4.12 3.83
CA ALA A 343 33.84 -3.07 4.31
C ALA A 343 33.13 -1.74 4.63
N VAL A 344 31.90 -1.56 4.14
CA VAL A 344 31.15 -0.29 4.23
C VAL A 344 29.71 -0.47 4.68
N ALA A 345 29.29 -1.71 5.00
CA ALA A 345 27.92 -2.03 5.37
C ALA A 345 27.73 -2.02 6.90
N THR A 346 26.61 -1.45 7.34
CA THR A 346 26.11 -1.54 8.72
C THR A 346 24.71 -2.17 8.70
N GLU A 347 24.47 -3.16 9.55
CA GLU A 347 23.21 -3.89 9.63
C GLU A 347 22.36 -3.35 10.78
N HIS A 348 21.08 -3.10 10.52
CA HIS A 348 20.06 -2.60 11.47
C HIS A 348 18.91 -3.62 11.52
N PHE A 349 19.15 -4.75 12.18
CA PHE A 349 18.31 -5.95 12.05
C PHE A 349 17.54 -6.27 13.32
N ASN A 350 16.20 -6.31 13.23
CA ASN A 350 15.30 -6.59 14.35
C ASN A 350 15.50 -5.65 15.56
N GLU A 351 16.00 -4.44 15.33
CA GLU A 351 16.24 -3.41 16.34
C GLU A 351 15.44 -2.17 15.98
N PHE A 352 14.11 -2.25 16.11
CA PHE A 352 13.21 -1.21 15.59
C PHE A 352 13.35 0.13 16.31
N GLU A 353 13.57 0.14 17.63
CA GLU A 353 13.85 1.37 18.38
C GLU A 353 15.16 2.03 17.92
N ALA A 354 16.24 1.26 17.77
CA ALA A 354 17.52 1.76 17.28
C ALA A 354 17.42 2.22 15.82
N THR A 355 16.67 1.51 14.98
CA THR A 355 16.39 1.89 13.59
C THR A 355 15.60 3.21 13.52
N SER A 356 14.60 3.37 14.39
CA SER A 356 13.81 4.59 14.48
C SER A 356 14.68 5.77 14.93
N LYS A 357 15.55 5.55 15.90
CA LYS A 357 16.51 6.55 16.36
C LYS A 357 17.52 6.92 15.27
N PHE A 358 18.06 5.92 14.57
CA PHE A 358 18.92 6.14 13.41
C PHE A 358 18.24 7.00 12.34
N ALA A 359 16.99 6.69 12.01
CA ALA A 359 16.23 7.43 11.01
C ALA A 359 16.00 8.89 11.44
N GLU A 360 15.71 9.13 12.72
CA GLU A 360 15.59 10.47 13.30
C GLU A 360 16.91 11.24 13.23
N ASP A 361 18.01 10.63 13.70
CA ASP A 361 19.34 11.26 13.72
C ASP A 361 19.83 11.58 12.29
N ALA A 362 19.49 10.72 11.33
CA ALA A 362 19.83 10.91 9.92
C ALA A 362 19.15 12.13 9.27
N ILE A 363 18.07 12.68 9.85
CA ILE A 363 17.39 13.87 9.29
C ILE A 363 18.36 15.05 9.19
N THR A 364 19.17 15.26 10.23
CA THR A 364 20.15 16.36 10.32
C THR A 364 21.61 15.89 10.28
N GLY A 365 21.88 14.66 10.71
CA GLY A 365 23.22 14.08 10.77
C GLY A 365 23.73 13.64 9.41
N ASP A 366 25.05 13.58 9.26
CA ASP A 366 25.69 12.99 8.09
C ASP A 366 25.68 11.45 8.18
N VAL A 367 25.51 10.79 7.03
CA VAL A 367 25.41 9.34 6.90
C VAL A 367 26.32 8.88 5.77
N SER A 368 27.06 7.79 5.99
CA SER A 368 28.05 7.26 5.05
C SER A 368 27.94 5.75 4.93
N GLY A 369 28.30 5.20 3.78
CA GLY A 369 28.32 3.75 3.57
C GLY A 369 26.98 3.17 3.13
N ILE A 370 26.76 1.90 3.46
CA ILE A 370 25.56 1.13 3.13
C ILE A 370 24.88 0.70 4.44
N HIS A 371 23.62 1.02 4.61
CA HIS A 371 22.84 0.62 5.79
C HIS A 371 21.77 -0.38 5.36
N GLY A 372 21.88 -1.62 5.83
CA GLY A 372 20.91 -2.68 5.60
C GLY A 372 19.85 -2.72 6.68
N PHE A 373 18.57 -2.79 6.30
CA PHE A 373 17.45 -2.87 7.24
C PHE A 373 16.63 -4.13 6.96
N TYR A 374 16.38 -4.90 8.02
CA TYR A 374 15.56 -6.10 8.01
C TYR A 374 14.82 -6.22 9.34
N HIS A 375 13.53 -6.51 9.28
CA HIS A 375 12.73 -6.80 10.46
C HIS A 375 11.84 -8.01 10.17
N GLU A 376 11.84 -9.00 11.06
CA GLU A 376 10.92 -10.14 10.98
C GLU A 376 9.47 -9.70 11.18
N ASN A 377 9.26 -8.70 12.03
CA ASN A 377 7.96 -8.10 12.21
C ASN A 377 7.57 -7.27 11.00
N ILE A 378 6.40 -7.57 10.45
CA ILE A 378 5.90 -6.95 9.22
C ILE A 378 5.60 -5.45 9.39
N PHE A 379 5.15 -5.00 10.56
CA PHE A 379 4.85 -3.58 10.79
C PHE A 379 6.14 -2.77 10.72
N GLU A 380 7.16 -3.23 11.44
CA GLU A 380 8.49 -2.62 11.47
C GLU A 380 9.11 -2.63 10.07
N ALA A 381 9.11 -3.78 9.38
CA ALA A 381 9.63 -3.95 8.03
C ALA A 381 9.05 -2.93 7.03
N VAL A 382 7.74 -2.70 7.10
CA VAL A 382 7.04 -1.75 6.23
C VAL A 382 7.33 -0.31 6.65
N TYR A 383 7.22 0.00 7.94
CA TYR A 383 7.25 1.37 8.46
C TYR A 383 8.65 2.00 8.44
N VAL A 384 9.71 1.20 8.57
CA VAL A 384 11.11 1.67 8.43
C VAL A 384 11.32 2.41 7.11
N THR A 385 10.63 2.01 6.03
CA THR A 385 10.67 2.75 4.76
C THR A 385 10.21 4.20 4.91
N ASN A 386 9.13 4.46 5.65
CA ASN A 386 8.57 5.81 5.83
C ASN A 386 9.49 6.65 6.72
N LEU A 387 10.03 6.04 7.79
CA LEU A 387 11.01 6.71 8.66
C LEU A 387 12.24 7.17 7.88
N LEU A 388 12.81 6.31 7.05
CA LEU A 388 14.01 6.60 6.25
C LEU A 388 13.75 7.58 5.09
N MET A 389 12.51 7.75 4.63
CA MET A 389 12.21 8.68 3.55
C MET A 389 12.58 10.12 3.91
N ARG A 390 12.36 10.53 5.16
CA ARG A 390 12.63 11.91 5.62
C ARG A 390 14.06 12.37 5.39
N SER A 391 15.02 11.46 5.59
CA SER A 391 16.45 11.73 5.44
C SER A 391 17.03 11.29 4.09
N CYS A 392 16.23 10.64 3.23
CA CYS A 392 16.63 10.16 1.90
C CYS A 392 16.45 11.24 0.83
N ASP A 393 17.33 11.28 -0.18
CA ASP A 393 17.23 12.19 -1.32
C ASP A 393 16.42 11.59 -2.48
N VAL A 394 16.66 10.32 -2.82
CA VAL A 394 16.02 9.64 -3.95
C VAL A 394 15.54 8.24 -3.54
N LEU A 395 14.23 8.01 -3.67
CA LEU A 395 13.63 6.69 -3.48
C LEU A 395 13.75 5.86 -4.76
N VAL A 396 14.44 4.72 -4.69
CA VAL A 396 14.55 3.74 -5.78
C VAL A 396 13.53 2.64 -5.54
N THR A 397 12.48 2.60 -6.36
CA THR A 397 11.35 1.70 -6.12
C THR A 397 10.59 1.31 -7.38
N LYS A 398 9.72 0.30 -7.28
CA LYS A 398 8.76 0.00 -8.36
C LYS A 398 7.59 0.99 -8.31
N PRO A 399 6.93 1.28 -9.44
CA PRO A 399 5.86 2.27 -9.51
C PRO A 399 4.51 1.78 -8.96
N SER A 400 4.49 1.24 -7.75
CA SER A 400 3.28 0.79 -7.06
C SER A 400 2.82 1.83 -6.03
N GLU A 401 2.48 1.42 -4.80
CA GLU A 401 2.00 2.28 -3.73
C GLU A 401 3.00 3.38 -3.34
N LEU A 402 4.30 3.13 -3.53
CA LEU A 402 5.34 4.12 -3.30
C LEU A 402 5.43 5.20 -4.39
N ALA A 403 4.71 5.05 -5.51
CA ALA A 403 4.66 6.08 -6.55
C ALA A 403 3.98 7.37 -6.08
N PHE A 404 3.18 7.31 -5.01
CA PHE A 404 2.41 8.45 -4.50
C PHE A 404 3.15 9.26 -3.44
N TYR A 405 4.29 8.78 -2.94
CA TYR A 405 4.99 9.39 -1.81
C TYR A 405 5.72 10.68 -2.20
N PRO A 406 5.71 11.74 -1.37
CA PRO A 406 6.26 13.07 -1.65
C PRO A 406 7.80 13.11 -1.51
N ILE A 407 8.49 12.32 -2.32
CA ILE A 407 9.95 12.22 -2.38
C ILE A 407 10.37 12.10 -3.85
N PRO A 408 11.53 12.63 -4.28
CA PRO A 408 12.06 12.35 -5.61
C PRO A 408 12.21 10.84 -5.83
N LYS A 409 11.65 10.31 -6.92
CA LYS A 409 11.56 8.86 -7.17
C LYS A 409 12.29 8.45 -8.44
N LEU A 410 13.15 7.44 -8.35
CA LEU A 410 13.65 6.67 -9.49
C LEU A 410 12.83 5.38 -9.61
N PHE A 411 12.07 5.24 -10.70
CA PHE A 411 11.31 4.01 -10.92
C PHE A 411 12.11 2.93 -11.65
N ILE A 412 12.25 1.79 -10.98
CA ILE A 412 12.73 0.56 -11.60
C ILE A 412 11.57 -0.25 -12.18
N LYS A 413 11.90 -1.22 -13.02
CA LYS A 413 10.94 -2.09 -13.70
C LYS A 413 9.86 -2.64 -12.78
N ARG A 414 8.60 -2.47 -13.22
CA ARG A 414 7.41 -2.98 -12.55
C ARG A 414 7.26 -4.52 -12.59
N VAL A 415 6.41 -5.05 -11.72
CA VAL A 415 6.02 -6.47 -11.67
C VAL A 415 4.66 -6.68 -12.34
N GLY A 416 3.70 -5.81 -12.06
CA GLY A 416 2.37 -5.80 -12.65
C GLY A 416 2.25 -4.80 -13.78
N LYS A 417 1.52 -5.14 -14.86
CA LYS A 417 1.33 -4.19 -15.98
C LYS A 417 0.57 -2.93 -15.55
N HIS A 418 -0.36 -3.03 -14.60
CA HIS A 418 -1.12 -1.90 -14.06
C HIS A 418 -0.22 -0.85 -13.36
N GLU A 419 0.90 -1.27 -12.76
CA GLU A 419 1.82 -0.38 -12.03
C GLU A 419 2.46 0.70 -12.94
N MET A 420 2.44 0.54 -14.27
CA MET A 420 2.94 1.60 -15.17
C MET A 420 2.22 2.94 -15.00
N TRP A 421 0.95 2.90 -14.59
CA TRP A 421 0.16 4.10 -14.33
C TRP A 421 0.65 4.87 -13.09
N GLY A 422 1.31 4.20 -12.14
CA GLY A 422 1.99 4.88 -11.03
C GLY A 422 3.20 5.69 -11.53
N ALA A 423 4.00 5.13 -12.42
CA ALA A 423 5.17 5.82 -12.99
C ALA A 423 4.75 7.03 -13.82
N ILE A 424 3.75 6.85 -14.69
CA ILE A 424 3.22 7.94 -15.53
C ILE A 424 2.69 9.07 -14.65
N HIS A 425 1.85 8.75 -13.66
CA HIS A 425 1.28 9.78 -12.78
C HIS A 425 2.35 10.57 -12.02
N SER A 426 3.31 9.87 -11.42
CA SER A 426 4.42 10.51 -10.69
C SER A 426 5.30 11.39 -11.59
N ALA A 427 5.58 10.95 -12.82
CA ALA A 427 6.29 11.77 -13.81
C ALA A 427 5.50 13.04 -14.20
N GLU A 428 4.18 12.93 -14.38
CA GLU A 428 3.31 14.09 -14.67
C GLU A 428 3.17 15.04 -13.47
N MET A 429 3.27 14.53 -12.24
CA MET A 429 3.34 15.34 -11.01
C MET A 429 4.73 15.93 -10.76
N GLY A 430 5.72 15.61 -11.60
CA GLY A 430 7.08 16.13 -11.53
C GLY A 430 7.91 15.56 -10.39
N ASP A 431 7.47 14.50 -9.70
CA ASP A 431 8.14 13.98 -8.50
C ASP A 431 8.75 12.57 -8.68
N GLY A 432 8.76 12.05 -9.91
CA GLY A 432 9.48 10.83 -10.25
C GLY A 432 9.91 10.73 -11.71
N THR A 433 10.81 9.80 -11.97
CA THR A 433 11.31 9.51 -13.32
C THR A 433 10.28 8.78 -14.16
N LEU A 434 10.54 8.63 -15.45
CA LEU A 434 9.97 7.53 -16.23
C LEU A 434 10.44 6.16 -15.70
N GLU A 435 9.69 5.10 -16.02
CA GLU A 435 10.06 3.74 -15.62
C GLU A 435 11.32 3.26 -16.37
N CYS A 436 12.40 3.02 -15.64
CA CYS A 436 13.61 2.39 -16.14
C CYS A 436 13.40 0.87 -16.25
N ARG A 437 13.26 0.37 -17.47
CA ARG A 437 12.93 -1.04 -17.74
C ARG A 437 14.12 -1.99 -17.75
N ASP A 438 15.34 -1.46 -17.67
CA ASP A 438 16.60 -2.20 -17.67
C ASP A 438 17.68 -1.51 -16.82
N ILE A 439 18.79 -2.23 -16.60
CA ILE A 439 19.91 -1.76 -15.78
C ILE A 439 20.56 -0.51 -16.39
N PRO A 440 20.93 -0.46 -17.70
CA PRO A 440 21.56 0.73 -18.27
C PRO A 440 20.78 2.03 -18.04
N HIS A 441 19.48 2.04 -18.28
CA HIS A 441 18.66 3.24 -18.05
C HIS A 441 18.54 3.58 -16.55
N THR A 442 18.52 2.57 -15.68
CA THR A 442 18.53 2.79 -14.22
C THR A 442 19.83 3.48 -13.79
N ILE A 443 20.98 3.01 -14.27
CA ILE A 443 22.28 3.60 -13.99
C ILE A 443 22.38 5.01 -14.59
N GLN A 444 21.87 5.23 -15.80
CA GLN A 444 21.79 6.57 -16.40
C GLN A 444 21.02 7.54 -15.51
N MET A 445 19.89 7.13 -14.95
CA MET A 445 19.12 8.00 -14.04
C MET A 445 19.83 8.25 -12.71
N ILE A 446 20.54 7.26 -12.16
CA ILE A 446 21.40 7.48 -10.99
C ILE A 446 22.47 8.54 -11.30
N ASP A 447 23.10 8.42 -12.47
CA ASP A 447 24.09 9.40 -12.94
C ASP A 447 23.50 10.81 -13.07
N MET A 448 22.29 10.92 -13.61
CA MET A 448 21.57 12.19 -13.67
C MET A 448 21.36 12.78 -12.28
N PHE A 449 20.85 12.01 -11.31
CA PHE A 449 20.69 12.53 -9.94
C PHE A 449 22.03 12.96 -9.32
N MET A 450 23.09 12.18 -9.51
CA MET A 450 24.42 12.48 -8.96
C MET A 450 25.07 13.70 -9.59
N LYS A 451 24.96 13.87 -10.91
CA LYS A 451 25.75 14.83 -11.70
C LYS A 451 24.97 16.07 -12.14
N ASP A 452 23.67 15.97 -12.33
CA ASP A 452 22.83 17.10 -12.71
C ASP A 452 22.48 17.94 -11.48
N ASP A 453 22.57 19.26 -11.60
CA ASP A 453 22.34 20.19 -10.50
C ASP A 453 20.87 20.62 -10.35
N LYS A 454 20.01 20.25 -11.31
CA LYS A 454 18.62 20.72 -11.37
C LYS A 454 17.61 19.63 -11.06
N LEU A 455 17.82 18.41 -11.53
CA LEU A 455 16.82 17.33 -11.50
C LEU A 455 16.25 17.09 -10.09
N LEU A 456 17.10 17.00 -9.06
CA LEU A 456 16.64 16.80 -7.69
C LEU A 456 15.86 18.02 -7.17
N THR A 457 16.34 19.23 -7.49
CA THR A 457 15.74 20.51 -7.12
C THR A 457 14.35 20.67 -7.75
N ASP A 458 14.24 20.46 -9.06
CA ASP A 458 12.98 20.55 -9.81
C ASP A 458 11.93 19.56 -9.25
N MET A 459 12.36 18.34 -8.89
CA MET A 459 11.48 17.36 -8.24
C MET A 459 11.04 17.81 -6.84
N CYS A 460 11.95 18.35 -6.03
CA CYS A 460 11.62 18.87 -4.70
C CYS A 460 10.66 20.07 -4.77
N GLU A 461 10.88 20.99 -5.71
CA GLU A 461 10.00 22.13 -5.95
C GLU A 461 8.61 21.67 -6.41
N SER A 462 8.54 20.69 -7.32
CA SER A 462 7.27 20.09 -7.75
C SER A 462 6.50 19.47 -6.57
N ILE A 463 7.20 18.75 -5.68
CA ILE A 463 6.60 18.21 -4.45
C ILE A 463 6.05 19.34 -3.56
N LYS A 464 6.80 20.44 -3.36
CA LYS A 464 6.33 21.59 -2.58
C LYS A 464 5.09 22.23 -3.21
N VAL A 465 5.06 22.40 -4.53
CA VAL A 465 3.87 22.91 -5.26
C VAL A 465 2.68 21.95 -5.09
N ASN A 466 2.90 20.64 -5.25
CA ASN A 466 1.87 19.62 -5.08
C ASN A 466 1.27 19.61 -3.65
N LYS A 467 2.08 19.91 -2.63
CA LYS A 467 1.57 20.11 -1.26
C LYS A 467 0.59 21.27 -1.18
N THR A 468 0.86 22.41 -1.83
CA THR A 468 -0.02 23.60 -1.74
C THR A 468 -1.43 23.36 -2.29
N ILE A 469 -1.59 22.42 -3.22
CA ILE A 469 -2.89 22.02 -3.77
C ILE A 469 -3.52 20.84 -3.02
N GLY A 470 -2.90 20.40 -1.93
CA GLY A 470 -3.36 19.31 -1.07
C GLY A 470 -3.31 17.94 -1.75
N LEU A 471 -2.35 17.71 -2.66
CA LEU A 471 -2.22 16.43 -3.37
C LEU A 471 -1.94 15.28 -2.41
N TYR A 472 -1.17 15.53 -1.34
CA TYR A 472 -0.71 14.51 -0.39
C TYR A 472 -1.63 14.34 0.84
N ASP A 473 -2.75 15.07 0.90
CA ASP A 473 -3.68 15.05 2.05
C ASP A 473 -4.71 13.91 1.97
N GLY A 474 -4.50 12.91 1.11
CA GLY A 474 -5.51 11.90 0.81
C GLY A 474 -5.91 11.10 2.03
N ALA A 475 -4.96 10.73 2.90
CA ALA A 475 -5.28 10.01 4.13
C ALA A 475 -6.13 10.85 5.10
N TYR A 476 -5.82 12.14 5.27
CA TYR A 476 -6.63 13.07 6.06
C TYR A 476 -8.07 13.14 5.54
N LYS A 477 -8.22 13.40 4.24
CA LYS A 477 -9.52 13.52 3.59
C LYS A 477 -10.35 12.23 3.67
N VAL A 478 -9.70 11.07 3.63
CA VAL A 478 -10.36 9.77 3.83
C VAL A 478 -10.90 9.63 5.26
N VAL A 479 -10.10 9.98 6.27
CA VAL A 479 -10.51 9.91 7.68
C VAL A 479 -11.63 10.90 7.97
N GLU A 480 -11.50 12.15 7.52
CA GLU A 480 -12.54 13.18 7.64
C GLU A 480 -13.84 12.75 6.97
N LEU A 481 -13.75 12.15 5.76
CA LEU A 481 -14.90 11.60 5.05
C LEU A 481 -15.56 10.50 5.87
N ALA A 482 -14.80 9.51 6.35
CA ALA A 482 -15.33 8.40 7.14
C ALA A 482 -16.04 8.88 8.42
N MET A 483 -15.44 9.83 9.14
CA MET A 483 -16.04 10.41 10.35
C MET A 483 -17.25 11.29 10.03
N GLY A 484 -17.21 12.03 8.92
CA GLY A 484 -18.30 12.89 8.46
C GLY A 484 -19.55 12.12 8.04
N LEU A 485 -19.43 10.85 7.64
CA LEU A 485 -20.57 9.99 7.30
C LEU A 485 -21.53 9.77 8.49
N LYS A 486 -21.06 9.93 9.74
CA LYS A 486 -21.92 9.84 10.95
C LYS A 486 -22.95 10.96 11.04
N ASN A 487 -22.72 12.07 10.32
CA ASN A 487 -23.52 13.29 10.39
C ASN A 487 -24.45 13.46 9.17
N LYS A 488 -24.48 12.51 8.25
CA LYS A 488 -25.38 12.46 7.10
C LYS A 488 -26.55 11.54 7.40
#